data_AF-A0A2E9BBG8-F1
#
_entry.id   AF-A0A2E9BBG8-F1
#
_cell.length_a   1.000
_cell.length_b   1.000
_cell.length_c   1.000
_cell.angle_alpha   90.00
_cell.angle_beta   90.00
_cell.angle_gamma   90.00
#
_symmetry.space_group_name_H-M   'P 1'
#
loop_
_entity.id
_entity.type
_entity.pdbx_description
1 polymer ?
#
loop_
_entity_poly.entity_id
_entity_poly.type
_entity_poly.pdbx_seq_one_letter_code
_entity_poly.pdbx_strand_id
1 'polypeptide(L)'
;MDYDAVDVLGDQYDEAQIEMMDEQVILVDEHDNQIGSMSKVESHLGEGSLHRAFSVLLFNSKGELLIQKRASTKITFPSVWANSCCSHPLDTEIETNMDNDLGVKKAAIRKLYQELGVIPDEIPIDKFHLITKMLYKARADETWVEHELDHILFIQADINLDINSNEVDEILWVNQNSLDDLVNNSPNNGQIIAPWFKHIKTNFLDNWWGHLEDMGPLQDGLIHRVGDDEMSDPNTLLDTFSFHSKEVENRIRVALDKSQHERLKNAMLHLIDGGGKRLRAILPWLVADACGQSSDSLYDLGAAIEIIHNFTLVHDDIMDNDELRRGRPAVHIAYDMPTAINAGDAMLAVSFEILSESEEISDLHFRKLVSIIGKMVRKVSEGQQRDMDFENIELVTEEKYLEMISGKTAAMFTTCARTGALLSGASKEIIDNMAEWGENLGLCFQLMDDLIDATGDSETLGKPACSDVIEGKQTLIAIHALQQDPNALVNFNSVFGSGDDTTSRELLDKIVIELTNTGSIDYARGRAMEFHKKAHSCLDNLPNSPSLDILRKLTDWQLLRIS
;
A
#
# COMPACT_ATOMS: atom_id res chain seq x y z
N MET A 1 6.01 -38.00 -1.25
CA MET A 1 7.35 -38.50 -0.91
C MET A 1 7.70 -37.68 0.29
N ASP A 2 7.70 -38.27 1.48
CA ASP A 2 8.09 -37.54 2.68
C ASP A 2 9.56 -37.19 2.51
N TYR A 3 9.86 -35.89 2.36
CA TYR A 3 11.23 -35.43 2.34
C TYR A 3 11.68 -35.25 3.80
N ASP A 4 12.72 -35.99 4.20
CA ASP A 4 13.36 -35.82 5.51
C ASP A 4 13.99 -34.41 5.58
N ALA A 5 13.90 -33.70 6.71
CA ALA A 5 14.47 -32.36 6.86
C ALA A 5 15.96 -32.33 6.48
N VAL A 6 16.68 -33.42 6.74
CA VAL A 6 18.10 -33.59 6.37
C VAL A 6 18.31 -33.59 4.85
N ASP A 7 17.40 -34.21 4.08
CA ASP A 7 17.48 -34.30 2.62
C ASP A 7 17.15 -32.97 1.93
N VAL A 8 16.36 -32.10 2.58
CA VAL A 8 15.97 -30.77 2.08
C VAL A 8 16.98 -29.69 2.46
N LEU A 9 17.46 -29.69 3.70
CA LEU A 9 18.29 -28.63 4.28
C LEU A 9 19.79 -28.82 4.07
N GLY A 10 20.25 -30.08 3.92
CA GLY A 10 21.67 -30.43 3.84
C GLY A 10 22.52 -30.02 5.06
N ASP A 11 23.85 -30.09 4.97
CA ASP A 11 24.80 -29.78 6.06
C ASP A 11 24.94 -28.27 6.38
N GLN A 12 24.02 -27.41 5.91
CA GLN A 12 24.18 -25.95 5.99
C GLN A 12 23.66 -25.33 7.29
N TYR A 13 22.85 -26.07 8.06
CA TYR A 13 22.17 -25.58 9.26
C TYR A 13 22.56 -26.39 10.51
N ASP A 14 22.33 -25.81 11.70
CA ASP A 14 22.63 -26.45 12.97
C ASP A 14 21.78 -27.72 13.18
N GLU A 15 22.41 -28.82 13.63
CA GLU A 15 21.76 -30.15 13.77
C GLU A 15 20.51 -30.10 14.66
N ALA A 16 20.51 -29.28 15.71
CA ALA A 16 19.35 -29.14 16.59
C ALA A 16 18.20 -28.36 15.93
N GLN A 17 18.49 -27.45 14.99
CA GLN A 17 17.46 -26.74 14.23
C GLN A 17 16.85 -27.62 13.14
N ILE A 18 17.63 -28.54 12.56
CA ILE A 18 17.14 -29.55 11.59
C ILE A 18 16.19 -30.54 12.28
N GLU A 19 16.49 -31.02 13.48
CA GLU A 19 15.60 -31.93 14.21
C GLU A 19 14.23 -31.27 14.54
N MET A 20 14.22 -29.98 14.88
CA MET A 20 12.96 -29.24 15.14
C MET A 20 12.11 -29.03 13.88
N MET A 21 12.70 -29.20 12.71
CA MET A 21 12.07 -29.00 11.42
C MET A 21 11.28 -30.25 10.94
N ASP A 22 11.51 -31.41 11.56
CA ASP A 22 10.72 -32.63 11.34
C ASP A 22 9.40 -32.69 12.14
N GLU A 23 9.22 -31.77 13.10
CA GLU A 23 8.01 -31.71 13.93
C GLU A 23 6.75 -31.59 13.06
N GLN A 24 5.72 -32.37 13.39
CA GLN A 24 4.44 -32.36 12.66
C GLN A 24 3.56 -31.22 13.13
N VAL A 25 3.34 -30.23 12.26
CA VAL A 25 2.43 -29.10 12.51
C VAL A 25 1.00 -29.43 12.07
N ILE A 26 0.03 -28.73 12.64
CA ILE A 26 -1.40 -28.92 12.34
C ILE A 26 -1.79 -28.06 11.15
N LEU A 27 -2.17 -28.68 10.03
CA LEU A 27 -2.75 -27.96 8.88
C LEU A 27 -4.20 -27.56 9.18
N VAL A 28 -4.57 -26.35 8.81
CA VAL A 28 -5.92 -25.82 9.04
C VAL A 28 -6.51 -25.16 7.80
N ASP A 29 -7.84 -25.06 7.75
CA ASP A 29 -8.52 -24.15 6.84
C ASP A 29 -8.60 -22.72 7.42
N GLU A 30 -9.13 -21.77 6.64
CA GLU A 30 -9.30 -20.37 7.06
C GLU A 30 -10.28 -20.16 8.22
N HIS A 31 -10.98 -21.23 8.65
CA HIS A 31 -11.91 -21.22 9.76
C HIS A 31 -11.34 -21.93 11.00
N ASP A 32 -10.04 -22.22 11.02
CA ASP A 32 -9.33 -22.91 12.10
C ASP A 32 -9.79 -24.37 12.31
N ASN A 33 -10.34 -25.02 11.28
CA ASN A 33 -10.61 -26.45 11.32
C ASN A 33 -9.36 -27.23 10.93
N GLN A 34 -8.99 -28.26 11.70
CA GLN A 34 -7.89 -29.15 11.33
C GLN A 34 -8.23 -29.95 10.07
N ILE A 35 -7.38 -29.86 9.05
CA ILE A 35 -7.54 -30.56 7.76
C ILE A 35 -6.46 -31.62 7.52
N GLY A 36 -5.39 -31.62 8.32
CA GLY A 36 -4.31 -32.61 8.22
C GLY A 36 -3.11 -32.24 9.09
N SER A 37 -1.97 -32.87 8.78
CA SER A 37 -0.67 -32.59 9.38
C SER A 37 0.40 -32.57 8.29
N MET A 38 1.51 -31.88 8.57
CA MET A 38 2.66 -31.79 7.66
C MET A 38 3.92 -31.55 8.50
N SER A 39 5.11 -31.93 8.00
CA SER A 39 6.35 -31.52 8.67
C SER A 39 6.50 -30.01 8.63
N LYS A 40 7.16 -29.45 9.64
CA LYS A 40 7.42 -28.02 9.70
C LYS A 40 8.22 -27.53 8.50
N VAL A 41 9.15 -28.32 7.97
CA VAL A 41 9.84 -27.99 6.70
C VAL A 41 8.85 -27.82 5.57
N GLU A 42 8.06 -28.85 5.28
CA GLU A 42 7.17 -28.87 4.12
C GLU A 42 6.10 -27.79 4.23
N SER A 43 5.64 -27.47 5.44
CA SER A 43 4.64 -26.41 5.64
C SER A 43 5.18 -25.00 5.34
N HIS A 44 6.50 -24.81 5.37
CA HIS A 44 7.15 -23.51 5.14
C HIS A 44 7.87 -23.38 3.79
N LEU A 45 7.88 -24.43 2.95
CA LEU A 45 8.50 -24.39 1.63
C LEU A 45 7.59 -23.78 0.55
N GLY A 46 8.20 -23.07 -0.41
CA GLY A 46 7.53 -22.61 -1.62
C GLY A 46 6.45 -21.55 -1.31
N GLU A 47 5.18 -21.89 -1.49
CA GLU A 47 4.04 -20.99 -1.18
C GLU A 47 3.53 -21.13 0.26
N GLY A 48 4.02 -22.13 1.00
CA GLY A 48 3.59 -22.41 2.37
C GLY A 48 2.19 -23.04 2.43
N SER A 49 2.02 -23.97 3.35
CA SER A 49 0.71 -24.56 3.66
C SER A 49 0.13 -23.88 4.89
N LEU A 50 -1.15 -23.47 4.84
CA LEU A 50 -1.80 -22.85 5.99
C LEU A 50 -1.80 -23.81 7.18
N HIS A 51 -1.17 -23.39 8.27
CA HIS A 51 -1.03 -24.20 9.48
C HIS A 51 -1.25 -23.36 10.75
N ARG A 52 -1.58 -24.03 11.84
CA ARG A 52 -1.86 -23.36 13.12
C ARG A 52 -0.57 -22.94 13.80
N ALA A 53 -0.56 -21.73 14.35
CA ALA A 53 0.53 -21.19 15.13
C ALA A 53 0.01 -20.50 16.41
N PHE A 54 0.94 -20.05 17.25
CA PHE A 54 0.63 -19.22 18.40
C PHE A 54 1.73 -18.18 18.68
N SER A 55 1.29 -17.06 19.24
CA SER A 55 2.12 -15.97 19.72
C SER A 55 1.81 -15.69 21.19
N VAL A 56 2.82 -15.77 22.06
CA VAL A 56 2.72 -15.40 23.47
C VAL A 56 3.18 -13.95 23.67
N LEU A 57 2.36 -13.17 24.36
CA LEU A 57 2.68 -11.86 24.91
C LEU A 57 2.77 -11.95 26.43
N LEU A 58 4.01 -12.02 26.95
CA LEU A 58 4.31 -12.12 28.38
C LEU A 58 4.63 -10.75 28.97
N PHE A 59 3.76 -10.30 29.86
CA PHE A 59 3.96 -9.09 30.66
C PHE A 59 4.43 -9.42 32.07
N ASN A 60 5.29 -8.58 32.63
CA ASN A 60 5.63 -8.64 34.05
C ASN A 60 4.63 -7.84 34.91
N SER A 61 4.78 -7.87 36.23
CA SER A 61 3.93 -7.11 37.17
C SER A 61 4.07 -5.59 37.06
N LYS A 62 5.05 -5.07 36.32
CA LYS A 62 5.23 -3.64 36.02
C LYS A 62 4.55 -3.21 34.71
N GLY A 63 3.95 -4.13 33.97
CA GLY A 63 3.34 -3.86 32.68
C GLY A 63 4.35 -3.67 31.54
N GLU A 64 5.55 -4.24 31.69
CA GLU A 64 6.53 -4.33 30.61
C GLU A 64 6.34 -5.65 29.85
N LEU A 65 6.39 -5.62 28.53
CA LEU A 65 6.33 -6.79 27.65
C LEU A 65 7.74 -7.36 27.46
N LEU A 66 7.89 -8.67 27.56
CA LEU A 66 9.09 -9.37 27.14
C LEU A 66 9.09 -9.52 25.61
N ILE A 67 10.14 -9.04 24.96
CA ILE A 67 10.42 -9.30 23.54
C ILE A 67 11.75 -10.02 23.42
N GLN A 68 11.91 -10.79 22.35
CA GLN A 68 13.13 -11.56 22.10
C GLN A 68 13.67 -11.29 20.70
N LYS A 69 14.99 -11.30 20.55
CA LYS A 69 15.67 -11.38 19.27
C LYS A 69 15.94 -12.84 18.96
N ARG A 70 15.35 -13.32 17.87
CA ARG A 70 15.53 -14.70 17.40
C ARG A 70 17.00 -14.98 17.11
N ALA A 71 17.48 -16.17 17.47
CA ALA A 71 18.86 -16.56 17.21
C ALA A 71 19.21 -16.44 15.72
N SER A 72 20.43 -16.00 15.44
CA SER A 72 20.97 -15.92 14.07
C SER A 72 21.04 -17.26 13.34
N THR A 73 20.96 -18.39 14.07
CA THR A 73 20.96 -19.76 13.55
C THR A 73 19.58 -20.28 13.13
N LYS A 74 18.49 -19.54 13.40
CA LYS A 74 17.13 -19.94 12.99
C LYS A 74 17.03 -20.07 11.47
N ILE A 75 16.31 -21.09 11.00
CA ILE A 75 16.11 -21.33 9.57
C ILE A 75 15.18 -20.27 8.96
N THR A 76 14.03 -20.01 9.62
CA THR A 76 13.10 -18.96 9.21
C THR A 76 13.27 -17.73 10.10
N PHE A 77 13.30 -16.55 9.47
CA PHE A 77 13.40 -15.25 10.16
C PHE A 77 14.53 -15.17 11.21
N PRO A 78 15.81 -15.36 10.83
CA PRO A 78 16.93 -15.21 11.76
C PRO A 78 17.16 -13.75 12.16
N SER A 79 17.66 -13.51 13.37
CA SER A 79 18.09 -12.19 13.87
C SER A 79 17.02 -11.09 13.92
N VAL A 80 15.73 -11.43 13.84
CA VAL A 80 14.62 -10.47 13.99
C VAL A 80 14.11 -10.42 15.43
N TRP A 81 13.62 -9.24 15.85
CA TRP A 81 12.89 -9.05 17.10
C TRP A 81 11.43 -9.46 16.95
N ALA A 82 10.98 -10.32 17.86
CA ALA A 82 9.63 -10.85 17.91
C ALA A 82 9.01 -10.66 19.32
N ASN A 83 7.73 -11.03 19.43
CA ASN A 83 7.04 -11.18 20.72
C ASN A 83 7.73 -12.22 21.61
N SER A 84 7.23 -12.37 22.85
CA SER A 84 7.89 -13.14 23.90
C SER A 84 8.27 -14.58 23.50
N CYS A 85 7.36 -15.29 22.83
CA CYS A 85 7.59 -16.63 22.30
C CYS A 85 6.55 -16.92 21.20
N CYS A 86 6.96 -17.52 20.09
CA CYS A 86 6.07 -17.88 18.98
C CYS A 86 6.47 -19.23 18.39
N SER A 87 5.47 -20.07 18.07
CA SER A 87 5.71 -21.39 17.50
C SER A 87 4.40 -22.05 17.03
N HIS A 88 4.42 -23.37 16.85
CA HIS A 88 3.27 -24.15 16.42
C HIS A 88 2.85 -25.18 17.47
N PRO A 89 1.55 -25.42 17.65
CA PRO A 89 1.06 -26.65 18.24
C PRO A 89 1.38 -27.83 17.31
N LEU A 90 1.75 -28.96 17.91
CA LEU A 90 2.09 -30.18 17.19
C LEU A 90 0.86 -31.07 17.01
N ASP A 91 0.82 -31.86 15.93
CA ASP A 91 -0.24 -32.84 15.69
C ASP A 91 -0.09 -34.05 16.64
N THR A 92 -0.49 -33.83 17.89
CA THR A 92 -0.50 -34.81 18.97
C THR A 92 -1.85 -34.77 19.69
N GLU A 93 -2.24 -35.86 20.36
CA GLU A 93 -3.51 -35.91 21.12
C GLU A 93 -3.64 -34.79 22.15
N ILE A 94 -2.52 -34.24 22.62
CA ILE A 94 -2.47 -33.21 23.65
C ILE A 94 -2.65 -31.81 23.06
N GLU A 95 -1.96 -31.52 21.94
CA GLU A 95 -1.89 -30.17 21.35
C GLU A 95 -2.94 -29.90 20.27
N THR A 96 -3.65 -30.95 19.81
CA THR A 96 -4.85 -30.83 18.94
C THR A 96 -6.13 -30.49 19.69
N ASN A 97 -6.13 -30.54 21.03
CA ASN A 97 -7.33 -30.31 21.84
C ASN A 97 -7.73 -28.82 21.87
N MET A 98 -8.86 -28.47 21.26
CA MET A 98 -9.36 -27.08 21.22
C MET A 98 -10.36 -26.73 22.33
N ASP A 99 -10.65 -27.64 23.28
CA ASP A 99 -11.51 -27.33 24.42
C ASP A 99 -10.87 -26.22 25.27
N ASN A 100 -11.46 -25.03 25.26
CA ASN A 100 -10.92 -23.84 25.93
C ASN A 100 -9.47 -23.51 25.52
N ASP A 101 -9.14 -23.77 24.25
CA ASP A 101 -7.85 -23.54 23.60
C ASP A 101 -6.67 -24.28 24.26
N LEU A 102 -6.96 -25.42 24.90
CA LEU A 102 -6.00 -26.13 25.75
C LEU A 102 -4.74 -26.57 25.00
N GLY A 103 -4.87 -27.00 23.75
CA GLY A 103 -3.78 -27.50 22.93
C GLY A 103 -2.76 -26.42 22.62
N VAL A 104 -3.23 -25.26 22.18
CA VAL A 104 -2.41 -24.07 21.94
C VAL A 104 -1.74 -23.57 23.22
N LYS A 105 -2.46 -23.55 24.35
CA LYS A 105 -1.88 -23.15 25.65
C LYS A 105 -0.77 -24.10 26.11
N LYS A 106 -0.93 -25.41 25.89
CA LYS A 106 0.11 -26.40 26.22
C LYS A 106 1.32 -26.28 25.32
N ALA A 107 1.11 -26.04 24.03
CA ALA A 107 2.20 -25.76 23.09
C ALA A 107 3.00 -24.52 23.51
N ALA A 108 2.31 -23.46 23.94
CA ALA A 108 2.92 -22.25 24.48
C ALA A 108 3.78 -22.53 25.73
N ILE A 109 3.26 -23.30 26.70
CA ILE A 109 4.03 -23.69 27.90
C ILE A 109 5.29 -24.49 27.50
N ARG A 110 5.16 -25.45 26.56
CA ARG A 110 6.29 -26.23 26.05
C ARG A 110 7.35 -25.32 25.44
N LYS A 111 6.97 -24.38 24.58
CA LYS A 111 7.92 -23.51 23.88
C LYS A 111 8.52 -22.43 24.77
N LEU A 112 7.78 -21.89 25.74
CA LEU A 112 8.33 -21.01 26.78
C LEU A 112 9.44 -21.72 27.58
N TYR A 113 9.28 -23.01 27.90
CA TYR A 113 10.35 -23.79 28.51
C TYR A 113 11.55 -23.98 27.58
N GLN A 114 11.32 -24.32 26.30
CA GLN A 114 12.40 -24.58 25.34
C GLN A 114 13.20 -23.34 24.93
N GLU A 115 12.55 -22.18 24.77
CA GLU A 115 13.18 -20.94 24.29
C GLU A 115 13.71 -20.09 25.45
N LEU A 116 12.90 -19.93 26.50
CA LEU A 116 13.15 -18.98 27.58
C LEU A 116 13.49 -19.65 28.93
N GLY A 117 13.46 -20.99 29.00
CA GLY A 117 13.77 -21.74 30.22
C GLY A 117 12.70 -21.66 31.30
N VAL A 118 11.49 -21.20 30.96
CA VAL A 118 10.40 -21.02 31.92
C VAL A 118 9.87 -22.38 32.37
N ILE A 119 10.02 -22.70 33.64
CA ILE A 119 9.59 -24.00 34.18
C ILE A 119 8.06 -24.07 34.12
N PRO A 120 7.46 -25.13 33.52
CA PRO A 120 6.00 -25.24 33.36
C PRO A 120 5.17 -25.04 34.64
N ASP A 121 5.70 -25.45 35.79
CA ASP A 121 5.03 -25.30 37.09
C ASP A 121 4.98 -23.84 37.60
N GLU A 122 5.80 -22.93 37.03
CA GLU A 122 5.81 -21.51 37.41
C GLU A 122 4.61 -20.74 36.80
N ILE A 123 4.05 -21.21 35.68
CA ILE A 123 2.92 -20.55 35.01
C ILE A 123 1.74 -21.52 34.85
N PRO A 124 0.75 -21.45 35.76
CA PRO A 124 -0.49 -22.19 35.63
C PRO A 124 -1.19 -21.92 34.29
N ILE A 125 -1.71 -22.98 33.66
CA ILE A 125 -2.31 -22.92 32.32
C ILE A 125 -3.53 -21.98 32.23
N ASP A 126 -4.22 -21.76 33.34
CA ASP A 126 -5.36 -20.86 33.47
C ASP A 126 -4.98 -19.38 33.40
N LYS A 127 -3.69 -19.04 33.52
CA LYS A 127 -3.18 -17.68 33.27
C LYS A 127 -3.06 -17.33 31.79
N PHE A 128 -3.11 -18.31 30.89
CA PHE A 128 -3.06 -18.07 29.45
C PHE A 128 -4.44 -17.68 28.93
N HIS A 129 -4.55 -16.45 28.46
CA HIS A 129 -5.76 -15.89 27.86
C HIS A 129 -5.59 -15.85 26.34
N LEU A 130 -6.43 -16.58 25.60
CA LEU A 130 -6.54 -16.37 24.16
C LEU A 130 -7.33 -15.08 23.93
N ILE A 131 -6.71 -14.09 23.31
CA ILE A 131 -7.36 -12.80 23.05
C ILE A 131 -8.02 -12.81 21.67
N THR A 132 -7.25 -13.15 20.64
CA THR A 132 -7.76 -13.19 19.27
C THR A 132 -6.91 -14.11 18.41
N LYS A 133 -7.30 -14.26 17.13
CA LYS A 133 -6.56 -15.02 16.13
C LYS A 133 -6.28 -14.14 14.92
N MET A 134 -5.15 -14.39 14.27
CA MET A 134 -4.71 -13.66 13.10
C MET A 134 -4.31 -14.64 12.00
N LEU A 135 -4.84 -14.46 10.80
CA LEU A 135 -4.40 -15.16 9.60
C LEU A 135 -3.46 -14.21 8.85
N TYR A 136 -2.22 -14.66 8.63
CA TYR A 136 -1.20 -13.90 7.90
C TYR A 136 -0.36 -14.83 7.02
N LYS A 137 0.32 -14.24 6.03
CA LYS A 137 1.34 -14.92 5.24
C LYS A 137 2.56 -14.02 5.17
N ALA A 138 3.73 -14.55 5.56
CA ALA A 138 4.96 -13.80 5.52
C ALA A 138 6.13 -14.57 4.90
N ARG A 139 6.72 -14.03 3.84
CA ARG A 139 7.82 -14.69 3.11
C ARG A 139 9.18 -14.28 3.69
N ALA A 140 9.95 -15.20 4.24
CA ALA A 140 11.30 -14.89 4.74
C ALA A 140 12.31 -14.70 3.59
N ASP A 141 12.26 -15.56 2.57
CA ASP A 141 13.11 -15.49 1.37
C ASP A 141 12.49 -16.28 0.19
N GLU A 142 13.25 -16.54 -0.87
CA GLU A 142 12.79 -17.32 -2.03
C GLU A 142 12.37 -18.76 -1.68
N THR A 143 12.85 -19.30 -0.55
CA THR A 143 12.62 -20.67 -0.10
C THR A 143 11.54 -20.74 0.98
N TRP A 144 11.62 -19.85 1.97
CA TRP A 144 10.89 -19.95 3.23
C TRP A 144 9.74 -18.96 3.34
N VAL A 145 8.60 -19.43 3.83
CA VAL A 145 7.40 -18.63 4.06
C VAL A 145 6.63 -19.15 5.28
N GLU A 146 6.12 -18.24 6.09
CA GLU A 146 5.11 -18.49 7.09
C GLU A 146 3.73 -18.26 6.46
N HIS A 147 2.81 -19.20 6.63
CA HIS A 147 1.42 -19.07 6.22
C HIS A 147 0.58 -19.65 7.34
N GLU A 148 0.12 -18.76 8.23
CA GLU A 148 -0.23 -19.16 9.59
C GLU A 148 -1.56 -18.59 10.04
N LEU A 149 -2.28 -19.42 10.79
CA LEU A 149 -3.40 -19.00 11.64
C LEU A 149 -2.87 -18.95 13.08
N ASP A 150 -2.47 -17.75 13.48
CA ASP A 150 -1.79 -17.46 14.73
C ASP A 150 -2.78 -17.17 15.86
N HIS A 151 -2.69 -17.95 16.94
CA HIS A 151 -3.43 -17.76 18.17
C HIS A 151 -2.65 -16.85 19.13
N ILE A 152 -3.18 -15.66 19.39
CA ILE A 152 -2.50 -14.67 20.22
C ILE A 152 -2.88 -14.86 21.69
N LEU A 153 -1.94 -15.41 22.44
CA LEU A 153 -2.03 -15.66 23.87
C LEU A 153 -1.41 -14.52 24.65
N PHE A 154 -2.09 -14.11 25.71
CA PHE A 154 -1.62 -13.13 26.66
C PHE A 154 -1.40 -13.78 28.03
N ILE A 155 -0.30 -13.42 28.69
CA ILE A 155 -0.01 -13.81 30.08
C ILE A 155 0.63 -12.64 30.85
N GLN A 156 0.30 -12.53 32.13
CA GLN A 156 1.01 -11.66 33.07
C GLN A 156 1.60 -12.49 34.21
N ALA A 157 2.93 -12.56 34.27
CA ALA A 157 3.65 -13.31 35.28
C ALA A 157 5.09 -12.79 35.46
N ASP A 158 5.55 -12.76 36.71
CA ASP A 158 6.96 -12.58 37.02
C ASP A 158 7.64 -13.95 37.02
N ILE A 159 8.59 -14.16 36.12
CA ILE A 159 9.17 -15.47 35.81
C ILE A 159 10.70 -15.44 35.87
N ASN A 160 11.30 -16.61 36.10
CA ASN A 160 12.74 -16.78 35.95
C ASN A 160 13.05 -17.20 34.51
N LEU A 161 14.12 -16.63 33.94
CA LEU A 161 14.54 -16.89 32.58
C LEU A 161 15.87 -17.65 32.58
N ASP A 162 15.95 -18.72 31.80
CA ASP A 162 17.17 -19.47 31.49
C ASP A 162 17.22 -19.65 29.96
N ILE A 163 17.75 -18.63 29.29
CA ILE A 163 17.60 -18.43 27.84
C ILE A 163 18.37 -19.50 27.07
N ASN A 164 17.68 -20.15 26.13
CA ASN A 164 18.31 -21.07 25.19
C ASN A 164 18.95 -20.29 24.04
N SER A 165 20.28 -20.23 24.02
CA SER A 165 21.05 -19.48 23.01
C SER A 165 20.89 -20.01 21.58
N ASN A 166 20.38 -21.23 21.38
CA ASN A 166 20.09 -21.75 20.04
C ASN A 166 18.78 -21.20 19.47
N GLU A 167 17.90 -20.66 20.33
CA GLU A 167 16.60 -20.12 19.94
C GLU A 167 16.57 -18.59 20.01
N VAL A 168 17.32 -18.00 20.94
CA VAL A 168 17.24 -16.58 21.32
C VAL A 168 18.63 -15.97 21.51
N ASP A 169 18.92 -14.87 20.80
CA ASP A 169 20.18 -14.13 20.92
C ASP A 169 20.10 -13.06 22.02
N GLU A 170 18.96 -12.38 22.16
CA GLU A 170 18.80 -11.25 23.07
C GLU A 170 17.35 -11.16 23.58
N ILE A 171 17.15 -10.59 24.78
CA ILE A 171 15.82 -10.31 25.34
C ILE A 171 15.75 -8.90 25.90
N LEU A 172 14.58 -8.27 25.80
CA LEU A 172 14.30 -6.97 26.40
C LEU A 172 12.94 -6.97 27.09
N TRP A 173 12.89 -6.32 28.25
CA TRP A 173 11.64 -5.87 28.86
C TRP A 173 11.38 -4.45 28.39
N VAL A 174 10.28 -4.23 27.67
CA VAL A 174 9.93 -2.94 27.08
C VAL A 174 8.61 -2.45 27.63
N ASN A 175 8.52 -1.15 27.89
CA ASN A 175 7.22 -0.47 28.03
C ASN A 175 6.73 0.00 26.64
N GLN A 176 5.50 0.50 26.59
CA GLN A 176 4.87 0.93 25.32
C GLN A 176 5.72 1.92 24.53
N ASN A 177 6.24 2.97 25.18
CA ASN A 177 7.08 3.97 24.50
C ASN A 177 8.36 3.36 23.93
N SER A 178 9.05 2.51 24.70
CA SER A 178 10.27 1.85 24.19
C SER A 178 9.99 0.85 23.08
N LEU A 179 8.83 0.18 23.09
CA LEU A 179 8.42 -0.68 21.98
C LEU A 179 8.07 0.15 20.74
N ASP A 180 7.38 1.28 20.91
CA ASP A 180 7.08 2.21 19.82
C ASP A 180 8.36 2.71 19.16
N ASP A 181 9.35 3.11 19.95
CA ASP A 181 10.65 3.53 19.42
C ASP A 181 11.36 2.40 18.67
N LEU A 182 11.28 1.16 19.17
CA LEU A 182 11.95 0.01 18.58
C LEU A 182 11.28 -0.38 17.24
N VAL A 183 9.95 -0.42 17.19
CA VAL A 183 9.18 -0.82 16.01
C VAL A 183 9.10 0.29 14.97
N ASN A 184 8.80 1.53 15.37
CA ASN A 184 8.59 2.64 14.43
C ASN A 184 9.90 3.11 13.77
N ASN A 185 11.04 2.92 14.44
CA ASN A 185 12.35 3.26 13.89
C ASN A 185 13.08 2.05 13.25
N SER A 186 12.45 0.87 13.17
CA SER A 186 12.99 -0.27 12.43
C SER A 186 12.75 -0.09 10.92
N PRO A 187 13.71 -0.41 10.03
CA PRO A 187 15.03 -0.97 10.31
C PRO A 187 16.13 0.08 10.53
N ASN A 188 15.78 1.37 10.51
CA ASN A 188 16.73 2.50 10.59
C ASN A 188 17.56 2.51 11.88
N ASN A 189 17.06 1.92 12.96
CA ASN A 189 17.77 1.72 14.23
C ASN A 189 18.69 0.47 14.23
N GLY A 190 18.80 -0.25 13.10
CA GLY A 190 19.59 -1.48 12.96
C GLY A 190 18.91 -2.72 13.55
N GLN A 191 17.65 -2.63 13.97
CA GLN A 191 16.84 -3.74 14.45
C GLN A 191 15.80 -4.10 13.39
N ILE A 192 15.57 -5.38 13.14
CA ILE A 192 14.53 -5.85 12.22
C ILE A 192 13.41 -6.46 13.05
N ILE A 193 12.16 -6.08 12.80
CA ILE A 193 11.00 -6.63 13.49
C ILE A 193 10.38 -7.75 12.66
N ALA A 194 10.04 -8.84 13.32
CA ALA A 194 9.29 -9.95 12.74
C ALA A 194 7.92 -9.48 12.20
N PRO A 195 7.50 -9.85 10.98
CA PRO A 195 6.23 -9.38 10.39
C PRO A 195 5.00 -9.65 11.26
N TRP A 196 4.88 -10.87 11.80
CA TRP A 196 3.76 -11.21 12.71
C TRP A 196 3.74 -10.31 13.96
N PHE A 197 4.91 -10.01 14.53
CA PHE A 197 4.97 -9.15 15.70
C PHE A 197 4.64 -7.69 15.36
N LYS A 198 5.03 -7.22 14.17
CA LYS A 198 4.62 -5.91 13.64
C LYS A 198 3.10 -5.84 13.50
N HIS A 199 2.45 -6.87 12.93
CA HIS A 199 0.99 -6.95 12.87
C HIS A 199 0.35 -6.95 14.24
N ILE A 200 0.87 -7.74 15.18
CA ILE A 200 0.36 -7.78 16.56
C ILE A 200 0.42 -6.39 17.19
N LYS A 201 1.56 -5.71 17.05
CA LYS A 201 1.75 -4.37 17.57
C LYS A 201 0.76 -3.37 16.96
N THR A 202 0.71 -3.30 15.63
CA THR A 202 -0.04 -2.27 14.90
C THR A 202 -1.56 -2.46 15.01
N ASN A 203 -2.04 -3.70 15.00
CA ASN A 203 -3.48 -3.95 14.94
C ASN A 203 -4.11 -4.13 16.31
N PHE A 204 -3.34 -4.62 17.30
CA PHE A 204 -3.92 -5.12 18.54
C PHE A 204 -3.29 -4.55 19.81
N LEU A 205 -1.96 -4.58 19.90
CA LEU A 205 -1.24 -4.40 21.16
C LEU A 205 -1.45 -3.03 21.81
N ASP A 206 -1.56 -1.97 21.01
CA ASP A 206 -1.78 -0.60 21.50
C ASP A 206 -3.11 -0.47 22.28
N ASN A 207 -4.13 -1.24 21.90
CA ASN A 207 -5.41 -1.28 22.60
C ASN A 207 -5.35 -2.13 23.88
N TRP A 208 -4.43 -3.09 23.93
CA TRP A 208 -4.32 -4.06 25.03
C TRP A 208 -3.44 -3.58 26.18
N TRP A 209 -2.40 -2.78 25.91
CA TRP A 209 -1.39 -2.38 26.91
C TRP A 209 -1.97 -1.73 28.18
N GLY A 210 -3.10 -1.04 28.06
CA GLY A 210 -3.79 -0.39 29.18
C GLY A 210 -4.75 -1.27 29.99
N HIS A 211 -4.96 -2.53 29.60
CA HIS A 211 -6.04 -3.40 30.11
C HIS A 211 -5.51 -4.71 30.72
N LEU A 212 -4.24 -4.75 31.12
CA LEU A 212 -3.53 -5.97 31.56
C LEU A 212 -4.21 -6.69 32.74
N GLU A 213 -5.01 -5.99 33.56
CA GLU A 213 -5.72 -6.56 34.72
C GLU A 213 -7.09 -7.19 34.38
N ASP A 214 -7.68 -6.85 33.24
CA ASP A 214 -8.97 -7.40 32.77
C ASP A 214 -8.98 -7.52 31.24
N MET A 215 -8.49 -8.65 30.75
CA MET A 215 -8.38 -8.96 29.32
C MET A 215 -9.65 -9.60 28.75
N GLY A 216 -10.63 -9.96 29.58
CA GLY A 216 -11.87 -10.61 29.15
C GLY A 216 -12.66 -9.82 28.10
N PRO A 217 -12.83 -8.49 28.24
CA PRO A 217 -13.48 -7.65 27.24
C PRO A 217 -12.73 -7.54 25.90
N LEU A 218 -11.44 -7.88 25.85
CA LEU A 218 -10.62 -7.81 24.65
C LEU A 218 -10.70 -9.10 23.81
N GLN A 219 -11.27 -10.17 24.37
CA GLN A 219 -11.47 -11.41 23.63
C GLN A 219 -12.62 -11.24 22.63
N ASP A 220 -12.32 -11.34 21.33
CA ASP A 220 -13.31 -11.10 20.27
C ASP A 220 -13.83 -12.37 19.57
N GLY A 221 -13.09 -13.48 19.67
CA GLY A 221 -13.43 -14.73 18.99
C GLY A 221 -13.36 -14.65 17.46
N LEU A 222 -12.67 -13.64 16.91
CA LEU A 222 -12.52 -13.41 15.48
C LEU A 222 -11.22 -14.02 14.95
N ILE A 223 -11.18 -14.22 13.62
CA ILE A 223 -9.96 -14.47 12.86
C ILE A 223 -9.72 -13.21 12.01
N HIS A 224 -8.73 -12.42 12.39
CA HIS A 224 -8.35 -11.20 11.67
C HIS A 224 -7.46 -11.54 10.49
N ARG A 225 -7.86 -11.14 9.28
CA ARG A 225 -7.03 -11.27 8.09
C ARG A 225 -6.14 -10.05 7.97
N VAL A 226 -4.89 -10.20 8.36
CA VAL A 226 -3.83 -9.21 8.14
C VAL A 226 -3.04 -9.66 6.91
N GLY A 227 -2.62 -8.71 6.08
CA GLY A 227 -2.21 -8.96 4.68
C GLY A 227 -1.01 -9.90 4.49
N ASP A 228 -0.63 -10.07 3.21
CA ASP A 228 0.57 -10.80 2.81
C ASP A 228 1.80 -9.89 2.98
N ASP A 229 2.66 -10.18 3.95
CA ASP A 229 3.86 -9.39 4.28
C ASP A 229 5.12 -10.17 3.89
N GLU A 230 5.75 -9.89 2.75
CA GLU A 230 7.12 -10.38 2.53
C GLU A 230 8.06 -9.74 3.57
N MET A 231 9.01 -10.52 4.13
CA MET A 231 10.09 -10.05 4.99
C MET A 231 10.99 -9.14 4.14
N SER A 232 10.56 -7.90 4.02
CA SER A 232 11.00 -7.01 2.97
C SER A 232 12.46 -6.57 3.20
N ASP A 233 13.31 -6.83 2.21
CA ASP A 233 14.24 -5.81 1.75
C ASP A 233 13.50 -4.45 1.76
N PRO A 234 13.99 -3.38 2.40
CA PRO A 234 13.29 -2.09 2.59
C PRO A 234 12.86 -1.34 1.31
N ASN A 235 12.79 -2.00 0.15
CA ASN A 235 12.66 -1.44 -1.18
C ASN A 235 11.41 -1.93 -1.95
N THR A 236 10.41 -2.52 -1.30
CA THR A 236 9.11 -2.81 -1.92
C THR A 236 8.31 -1.50 -2.07
N LEU A 237 7.99 -1.15 -3.32
CA LEU A 237 7.29 0.08 -3.69
C LEU A 237 6.01 0.31 -2.87
N LEU A 238 5.27 -0.77 -2.58
CA LEU A 238 3.99 -0.74 -1.86
C LEU A 238 4.16 -0.42 -0.36
N ASP A 239 5.23 -0.88 0.28
CA ASP A 239 5.48 -0.61 1.70
C ASP A 239 5.92 0.84 1.91
N THR A 240 6.80 1.33 1.02
CA THR A 240 7.14 2.75 0.95
C THR A 240 5.87 3.60 0.77
N PHE A 241 4.96 3.18 -0.11
CA PHE A 241 3.71 3.92 -0.34
C PHE A 241 2.81 3.90 0.89
N SER A 242 2.67 2.76 1.56
CA SER A 242 1.83 2.60 2.75
C SER A 242 2.28 3.53 3.88
N PHE A 243 3.58 3.54 4.17
CA PHE A 243 4.15 4.40 5.21
C PHE A 243 3.91 5.89 4.93
N HIS A 244 4.32 6.39 3.76
CA HIS A 244 4.16 7.82 3.44
C HIS A 244 2.70 8.23 3.26
N SER A 245 1.83 7.32 2.77
CA SER A 245 0.41 7.63 2.61
C SER A 245 -0.27 7.90 3.94
N LYS A 246 0.13 7.18 5.01
CA LYS A 246 -0.41 7.38 6.36
C LYS A 246 -0.07 8.78 6.91
N GLU A 247 1.18 9.21 6.76
CA GLU A 247 1.63 10.53 7.21
C GLU A 247 0.90 11.66 6.47
N VAL A 248 0.78 11.55 5.15
CA VAL A 248 0.09 12.57 4.34
C VAL A 248 -1.41 12.57 4.62
N GLU A 249 -2.04 11.40 4.80
CA GLU A 249 -3.48 11.32 5.10
C GLU A 249 -3.81 11.99 6.44
N ASN A 250 -2.95 11.83 7.46
CA ASN A 250 -3.11 12.53 8.73
C ASN A 250 -3.10 14.06 8.53
N ARG A 251 -2.14 14.60 7.76
CA ARG A 251 -2.07 16.03 7.44
C ARG A 251 -3.28 16.55 6.68
N ILE A 252 -3.77 15.79 5.70
CA ILE A 252 -4.99 16.13 4.95
C ILE A 252 -6.18 16.23 5.90
N ARG A 253 -6.38 15.24 6.77
CA ARG A 253 -7.52 15.21 7.70
C ARG A 253 -7.47 16.38 8.67
N VAL A 254 -6.32 16.62 9.31
CA VAL A 254 -6.13 17.75 10.23
C VAL A 254 -6.45 19.09 9.55
N ALA A 255 -6.01 19.26 8.30
CA ALA A 255 -6.25 20.49 7.57
C ALA A 255 -7.73 20.72 7.21
N LEU A 256 -8.41 19.68 6.73
CA LEU A 256 -9.83 19.78 6.39
C LEU A 256 -10.73 19.88 7.65
N ASP A 257 -10.25 19.39 8.80
CA ASP A 257 -10.95 19.46 10.09
C ASP A 257 -11.13 20.89 10.61
N LYS A 258 -10.33 21.84 10.12
CA LYS A 258 -10.42 23.27 10.49
C LYS A 258 -11.77 23.89 10.21
N SER A 259 -12.49 23.38 9.20
CA SER A 259 -13.81 23.89 8.83
C SER A 259 -14.84 23.61 9.94
N GLN A 260 -15.37 24.70 10.52
CA GLN A 260 -16.40 24.62 11.57
C GLN A 260 -17.81 24.33 11.01
N HIS A 261 -17.99 24.36 9.69
CA HIS A 261 -19.27 24.10 9.04
C HIS A 261 -19.39 22.63 8.66
N GLU A 262 -20.12 21.85 9.47
CA GLU A 262 -20.19 20.38 9.38
C GLU A 262 -20.52 19.86 7.97
N ARG A 263 -21.53 20.42 7.29
CA ARG A 263 -21.90 20.00 5.92
C ARG A 263 -20.75 20.20 4.92
N LEU A 264 -20.02 21.31 5.02
CA LEU A 264 -18.92 21.64 4.10
C LEU A 264 -17.72 20.74 4.39
N LYS A 265 -17.38 20.56 5.67
CA LYS A 265 -16.35 19.64 6.12
C LYS A 265 -16.59 18.22 5.60
N ASN A 266 -17.80 17.69 5.79
CA ASN A 266 -18.14 16.35 5.34
C ASN A 266 -18.11 16.23 3.80
N ALA A 267 -18.49 17.28 3.07
CA ALA A 267 -18.36 17.31 1.61
C ALA A 267 -16.90 17.29 1.14
N MET A 268 -15.99 18.02 1.80
CA MET A 268 -14.55 17.99 1.49
C MET A 268 -13.91 16.63 1.80
N LEU A 269 -14.32 15.98 2.90
CA LEU A 269 -13.80 14.67 3.30
C LEU A 269 -14.38 13.49 2.49
N HIS A 270 -15.50 13.69 1.80
CA HIS A 270 -16.25 12.63 1.13
C HIS A 270 -15.42 11.77 0.17
N LEU A 271 -14.60 12.41 -0.68
CA LEU A 271 -13.71 11.71 -1.63
C LEU A 271 -12.43 11.18 -0.97
N ILE A 272 -11.97 11.81 0.12
CA ILE A 272 -10.83 11.36 0.91
C ILE A 272 -11.16 10.03 1.59
N ASP A 273 -12.34 9.92 2.19
CA ASP A 273 -12.85 8.71 2.85
C ASP A 273 -13.15 7.57 1.86
N GLY A 274 -13.26 7.86 0.56
CA GLY A 274 -13.38 6.85 -0.50
C GLY A 274 -12.06 6.17 -0.86
N GLY A 275 -10.99 6.41 -0.11
CA GLY A 275 -9.67 5.84 -0.35
C GLY A 275 -8.94 6.50 -1.52
N GLY A 276 -7.97 5.79 -2.08
CA GLY A 276 -7.11 6.25 -3.19
C GLY A 276 -5.63 5.97 -2.88
N LYS A 277 -4.83 5.72 -3.93
CA LYS A 277 -3.42 5.30 -3.80
C LYS A 277 -2.46 6.40 -3.30
N ARG A 278 -2.97 7.64 -3.09
CA ARG A 278 -2.23 8.84 -2.65
C ARG A 278 -0.90 9.08 -3.39
N LEU A 279 -0.79 8.63 -4.63
CA LEU A 279 0.47 8.65 -5.39
C LEU A 279 1.05 10.07 -5.50
N ARG A 280 0.20 11.05 -5.82
CA ARG A 280 0.60 12.45 -5.94
C ARG A 280 0.98 13.07 -4.60
N ALA A 281 0.34 12.61 -3.52
CA ALA A 281 0.59 13.07 -2.16
C ALA A 281 1.99 12.69 -1.67
N ILE A 282 2.46 11.47 -1.98
CA ILE A 282 3.77 10.97 -1.52
C ILE A 282 4.93 11.34 -2.46
N LEU A 283 4.63 11.66 -3.72
CA LEU A 283 5.63 11.89 -4.76
C LEU A 283 6.64 13.00 -4.45
N PRO A 284 6.27 14.17 -3.87
CA PRO A 284 7.24 15.19 -3.50
C PRO A 284 8.30 14.64 -2.53
N TRP A 285 7.90 13.82 -1.56
CA TRP A 285 8.79 13.22 -0.58
C TRP A 285 9.78 12.26 -1.23
N LEU A 286 9.29 11.32 -2.05
CA LEU A 286 10.13 10.35 -2.77
C LEU A 286 11.16 11.04 -3.68
N VAL A 287 10.74 12.10 -4.35
CA VAL A 287 11.64 12.88 -5.21
C VAL A 287 12.68 13.63 -4.41
N ALA A 288 12.30 14.22 -3.28
CA ALA A 288 13.25 14.91 -2.42
C ALA A 288 14.33 13.95 -1.89
N ASP A 289 13.92 12.76 -1.46
CA ASP A 289 14.78 11.71 -0.93
C ASP A 289 15.79 11.21 -1.99
N ALA A 290 15.35 11.03 -3.24
CA ALA A 290 16.23 10.66 -4.35
C ALA A 290 17.17 11.78 -4.82
N CYS A 291 16.85 13.04 -4.54
CA CYS A 291 17.58 14.20 -5.07
C CYS A 291 18.49 14.90 -4.04
N GLY A 292 18.26 14.70 -2.75
CA GLY A 292 18.89 15.48 -1.69
C GLY A 292 18.39 15.09 -0.31
N GLN A 293 17.88 16.05 0.44
CA GLN A 293 17.36 15.82 1.80
C GLN A 293 15.83 15.81 1.80
N SER A 294 15.24 14.80 2.43
CA SER A 294 13.82 14.76 2.77
C SER A 294 13.60 15.30 4.20
N SER A 295 12.41 15.86 4.46
CA SER A 295 11.96 16.39 5.75
C SER A 295 10.43 16.32 5.83
N ASP A 296 9.87 16.50 7.03
CA ASP A 296 8.43 16.34 7.28
C ASP A 296 7.56 17.37 6.57
N SER A 297 8.10 18.56 6.28
CA SER A 297 7.41 19.57 5.46
C SER A 297 7.06 19.11 4.04
N LEU A 298 7.68 18.04 3.53
CA LEU A 298 7.25 17.43 2.27
C LEU A 298 5.90 16.72 2.39
N TYR A 299 5.50 16.29 3.59
CA TYR A 299 4.15 15.77 3.82
C TYR A 299 3.11 16.89 3.84
N ASP A 300 3.46 18.09 4.32
CA ASP A 300 2.60 19.27 4.21
C ASP A 300 2.39 19.69 2.76
N LEU A 301 3.47 19.68 1.97
CA LEU A 301 3.39 19.90 0.52
C LEU A 301 2.57 18.80 -0.18
N GLY A 302 2.79 17.54 0.18
CA GLY A 302 2.04 16.40 -0.32
C GLY A 302 0.55 16.51 -0.04
N ALA A 303 0.19 16.85 1.20
CA ALA A 303 -1.19 17.06 1.62
C ALA A 303 -1.85 18.21 0.86
N ALA A 304 -1.14 19.34 0.69
CA ALA A 304 -1.64 20.47 -0.08
C ALA A 304 -1.93 20.08 -1.54
N ILE A 305 -1.01 19.36 -2.20
CA ILE A 305 -1.19 18.91 -3.59
C ILE A 305 -2.35 17.91 -3.70
N GLU A 306 -2.48 16.96 -2.76
CA GLU A 306 -3.56 15.97 -2.79
C GLU A 306 -4.93 16.60 -2.50
N ILE A 307 -5.00 17.63 -1.66
CA ILE A 307 -6.23 18.42 -1.46
C ILE A 307 -6.59 19.15 -2.75
N ILE A 308 -5.61 19.75 -3.45
CA ILE A 308 -5.85 20.36 -4.77
C ILE A 308 -6.32 19.30 -5.78
N HIS A 309 -5.73 18.11 -5.79
CA HIS A 309 -6.19 17.02 -6.65
C HIS A 309 -7.65 16.63 -6.38
N ASN A 310 -8.04 16.50 -5.11
CA ASN A 310 -9.42 16.18 -4.78
C ASN A 310 -10.36 17.36 -5.09
N PHE A 311 -9.92 18.62 -4.93
CA PHE A 311 -10.66 19.79 -5.43
C PHE A 311 -10.95 19.64 -6.93
N THR A 312 -9.93 19.30 -7.74
CA THR A 312 -10.13 19.18 -9.19
C THR A 312 -11.11 18.06 -9.52
N LEU A 313 -11.09 16.94 -8.79
CA LEU A 313 -12.05 15.84 -8.98
C LEU A 313 -13.49 16.25 -8.63
N VAL A 314 -13.70 17.00 -7.53
CA VAL A 314 -15.04 17.47 -7.16
C VAL A 314 -15.64 18.35 -8.25
N HIS A 315 -14.83 19.24 -8.85
CA HIS A 315 -15.30 20.13 -9.90
C HIS A 315 -15.43 19.42 -11.27
N ASP A 316 -14.52 18.50 -11.58
CA ASP A 316 -14.56 17.62 -12.77
C ASP A 316 -15.85 16.79 -12.77
N ASP A 317 -16.20 16.15 -11.64
CA ASP A 317 -17.45 15.38 -11.50
C ASP A 317 -18.69 16.22 -11.85
N ILE A 318 -18.70 17.52 -11.53
CA ILE A 318 -19.81 18.43 -11.83
C ILE A 318 -19.86 18.76 -13.34
N MET A 319 -18.69 18.99 -13.94
CA MET A 319 -18.57 19.34 -15.36
C MET A 319 -19.01 18.16 -16.25
N ASP A 320 -18.60 16.95 -15.87
CA ASP A 320 -18.84 15.72 -16.62
C ASP A 320 -20.21 15.09 -16.29
N ASN A 321 -20.93 15.61 -15.29
CA ASN A 321 -22.17 15.03 -14.72
C ASN A 321 -21.99 13.59 -14.22
N ASP A 322 -20.81 13.26 -13.68
CA ASP A 322 -20.48 11.93 -13.15
C ASP A 322 -21.32 11.59 -11.90
N GLU A 323 -22.07 10.49 -11.93
CA GLU A 323 -22.88 10.09 -10.77
C GLU A 323 -22.05 9.44 -9.65
N LEU A 324 -20.92 8.80 -10.01
CA LEU A 324 -20.12 7.97 -9.12
C LEU A 324 -18.61 8.27 -9.22
N ARG A 325 -17.94 8.30 -8.08
CA ARG A 325 -16.48 8.41 -7.94
C ARG A 325 -15.98 7.43 -6.89
N ARG A 326 -15.02 6.57 -7.26
CA ARG A 326 -14.45 5.52 -6.36
C ARG A 326 -15.51 4.63 -5.69
N GLY A 327 -16.54 4.24 -6.44
CA GLY A 327 -17.65 3.41 -5.94
C GLY A 327 -18.61 4.12 -4.98
N ARG A 328 -18.49 5.43 -4.80
CA ARG A 328 -19.39 6.26 -3.97
C ARG A 328 -20.11 7.29 -4.85
N PRO A 329 -21.28 7.81 -4.45
CA PRO A 329 -21.91 8.93 -5.13
C PRO A 329 -20.94 10.12 -5.22
N ALA A 330 -20.85 10.77 -6.38
CA ALA A 330 -20.08 12.00 -6.53
C ALA A 330 -20.56 13.08 -5.54
N VAL A 331 -19.71 14.06 -5.19
CA VAL A 331 -20.04 15.02 -4.11
C VAL A 331 -21.32 15.81 -4.42
N HIS A 332 -21.54 16.18 -5.68
CA HIS A 332 -22.73 16.92 -6.10
C HIS A 332 -24.01 16.07 -6.05
N ILE A 333 -23.89 14.74 -6.14
CA ILE A 333 -24.99 13.79 -5.96
C ILE A 333 -25.24 13.53 -4.46
N ALA A 334 -24.18 13.34 -3.67
CA ALA A 334 -24.28 13.05 -2.25
C ALA A 334 -24.84 14.22 -1.42
N TYR A 335 -24.57 15.46 -1.85
CA TYR A 335 -24.95 16.67 -1.12
C TYR A 335 -25.89 17.56 -1.95
N ASP A 336 -25.31 18.35 -2.85
CA ASP A 336 -25.93 19.15 -3.91
C ASP A 336 -24.82 19.92 -4.66
N MET A 337 -25.14 20.46 -5.84
CA MET A 337 -24.18 21.20 -6.67
C MET A 337 -23.59 22.44 -5.96
N PRO A 338 -24.36 23.32 -5.29
CA PRO A 338 -23.77 24.44 -4.54
C PRO A 338 -22.79 24.01 -3.44
N THR A 339 -23.06 22.92 -2.74
CA THR A 339 -22.18 22.38 -1.69
C THR A 339 -20.89 21.84 -2.31
N ALA A 340 -20.97 21.13 -3.43
CA ALA A 340 -19.80 20.60 -4.13
C ALA A 340 -18.88 21.72 -4.67
N ILE A 341 -19.46 22.79 -5.25
CA ILE A 341 -18.70 23.97 -5.68
C ILE A 341 -17.93 24.57 -4.49
N ASN A 342 -18.64 24.85 -3.39
CA ASN A 342 -18.03 25.42 -2.19
C ASN A 342 -16.98 24.49 -1.56
N ALA A 343 -17.18 23.18 -1.61
CA ALA A 343 -16.21 22.20 -1.11
C ALA A 343 -14.90 22.30 -1.90
N GLY A 344 -14.96 22.30 -3.24
CA GLY A 344 -13.76 22.48 -4.06
C GLY A 344 -13.06 23.82 -3.82
N ASP A 345 -13.81 24.92 -3.73
CA ASP A 345 -13.25 26.25 -3.45
C ASP A 345 -12.54 26.31 -2.09
N ALA A 346 -13.16 25.73 -1.06
CA ALA A 346 -12.59 25.66 0.28
C ALA A 346 -11.34 24.78 0.31
N MET A 347 -11.34 23.62 -0.37
CA MET A 347 -10.18 22.74 -0.48
C MET A 347 -8.97 23.46 -1.11
N LEU A 348 -9.19 24.21 -2.19
CA LEU A 348 -8.13 25.02 -2.79
C LEU A 348 -7.56 26.04 -1.78
N ALA A 349 -8.41 26.72 -1.01
CA ALA A 349 -7.96 27.66 0.01
C ALA A 349 -7.17 26.98 1.14
N VAL A 350 -7.67 25.85 1.66
CA VAL A 350 -7.03 25.07 2.74
C VAL A 350 -5.66 24.56 2.30
N SER A 351 -5.47 24.20 1.03
CA SER A 351 -4.17 23.75 0.53
C SER A 351 -3.05 24.80 0.73
N PHE A 352 -3.37 26.08 0.54
CA PHE A 352 -2.42 27.16 0.77
C PHE A 352 -2.26 27.50 2.26
N GLU A 353 -3.31 27.29 3.06
CA GLU A 353 -3.24 27.45 4.51
C GLU A 353 -2.21 26.49 5.13
N ILE A 354 -2.26 25.20 4.78
CA ILE A 354 -1.30 24.18 5.23
C ILE A 354 0.14 24.61 4.90
N LEU A 355 0.39 25.00 3.64
CA LEU A 355 1.71 25.43 3.21
C LEU A 355 2.21 26.66 3.97
N SER A 356 1.31 27.56 4.37
CA SER A 356 1.64 28.78 5.10
C SER A 356 1.91 28.55 6.58
N GLU A 357 1.38 27.46 7.15
CA GLU A 357 1.55 27.10 8.56
C GLU A 357 2.75 26.18 8.82
N SER A 358 3.29 25.56 7.77
CA SER A 358 4.44 24.67 7.88
C SER A 358 5.69 25.41 8.38
N GLU A 359 6.12 25.10 9.61
CA GLU A 359 7.27 25.76 10.27
C GLU A 359 8.62 25.53 9.57
N GLU A 360 8.78 24.42 8.85
CA GLU A 360 10.05 24.10 8.17
C GLU A 360 10.17 24.72 6.76
N ILE A 361 9.05 25.18 6.17
CA ILE A 361 9.07 25.79 4.84
C ILE A 361 9.43 27.27 5.01
N SER A 362 10.67 27.63 4.66
CA SER A 362 11.08 29.03 4.69
C SER A 362 10.20 29.93 3.81
N ASP A 363 10.03 31.21 4.18
CA ASP A 363 9.28 32.22 3.41
C ASP A 363 9.66 32.27 1.92
N LEU A 364 10.95 32.08 1.62
CA LEU A 364 11.46 32.06 0.24
C LEU A 364 10.95 30.83 -0.52
N HIS A 365 10.95 29.65 0.12
CA HIS A 365 10.40 28.43 -0.47
C HIS A 365 8.88 28.52 -0.58
N PHE A 366 8.17 28.98 0.46
CA PHE A 366 6.73 29.21 0.41
C PHE A 366 6.33 30.08 -0.78
N ARG A 367 6.99 31.23 -0.98
CA ARG A 367 6.74 32.11 -2.14
C ARG A 367 6.93 31.39 -3.49
N LYS A 368 7.95 30.54 -3.61
CA LYS A 368 8.19 29.73 -4.82
C LYS A 368 7.10 28.67 -5.01
N LEU A 369 6.74 27.95 -3.94
CA LEU A 369 5.69 26.93 -3.96
C LEU A 369 4.36 27.54 -4.40
N VAL A 370 3.95 28.68 -3.83
CA VAL A 370 2.74 29.40 -4.25
C VAL A 370 2.76 29.72 -5.74
N SER A 371 3.89 30.19 -6.27
CA SER A 371 4.01 30.50 -7.70
C SER A 371 3.96 29.25 -8.59
N ILE A 372 4.58 28.14 -8.17
CA ILE A 372 4.60 26.89 -8.92
C ILE A 372 3.21 26.24 -8.90
N ILE A 373 2.61 26.10 -7.72
CA ILE A 373 1.28 25.49 -7.52
C ILE A 373 0.21 26.33 -8.21
N GLY A 374 0.24 27.67 -8.10
CA GLY A 374 -0.71 28.52 -8.82
C GLY A 374 -0.63 28.38 -10.36
N LYS A 375 0.58 28.17 -10.90
CA LYS A 375 0.74 27.85 -12.34
C LYS A 375 0.22 26.45 -12.68
N MET A 376 0.41 25.48 -11.78
CA MET A 376 -0.11 24.12 -11.94
C MET A 376 -1.64 24.14 -11.98
N VAL A 377 -2.30 24.76 -11.01
CA VAL A 377 -3.77 24.87 -10.96
C VAL A 377 -4.29 25.51 -12.25
N ARG A 378 -3.68 26.63 -12.69
CA ARG A 378 -4.06 27.25 -13.98
C ARG A 378 -3.90 26.29 -15.16
N LYS A 379 -2.79 25.54 -15.24
CA LYS A 379 -2.57 24.56 -16.32
C LYS A 379 -3.58 23.42 -16.30
N VAL A 380 -3.94 22.92 -15.10
CA VAL A 380 -4.96 21.89 -14.94
C VAL A 380 -6.32 22.40 -15.42
N SER A 381 -6.71 23.61 -15.04
CA SER A 381 -7.95 24.24 -15.54
C SER A 381 -7.92 24.47 -17.05
N GLU A 382 -6.79 24.91 -17.61
CA GLU A 382 -6.61 25.04 -19.07
C GLU A 382 -6.68 23.68 -19.78
N GLY A 383 -6.17 22.61 -19.16
CA GLY A 383 -6.29 21.24 -19.66
C GLY A 383 -7.74 20.75 -19.64
N GLN A 384 -8.43 20.92 -18.52
CA GLN A 384 -9.83 20.57 -18.37
C GLN A 384 -10.72 21.30 -19.38
N GLN A 385 -10.54 22.61 -19.54
CA GLN A 385 -11.32 23.36 -20.53
C GLN A 385 -11.07 22.88 -21.96
N ARG A 386 -9.82 22.51 -22.31
CA ARG A 386 -9.54 21.93 -23.64
C ARG A 386 -10.28 20.60 -23.83
N ASP A 387 -10.33 19.76 -22.80
CA ASP A 387 -11.05 18.48 -22.85
C ASP A 387 -12.55 18.70 -23.13
N MET A 388 -13.18 19.63 -22.41
CA MET A 388 -14.57 20.04 -22.67
C MET A 388 -14.75 20.64 -24.08
N ASP A 389 -13.80 21.43 -24.56
CA ASP A 389 -13.85 22.01 -25.90
C ASP A 389 -13.78 20.92 -26.99
N PHE A 390 -13.10 19.78 -26.72
CA PHE A 390 -12.96 18.67 -27.66
C PHE A 390 -14.28 17.97 -27.97
N GLU A 391 -15.25 17.97 -27.07
CA GLU A 391 -16.61 17.46 -27.34
C GLU A 391 -17.29 18.16 -28.52
N ASN A 392 -16.88 19.40 -28.82
CA ASN A 392 -17.43 20.21 -29.91
C ASN A 392 -16.55 20.20 -31.17
N ILE A 393 -15.45 19.45 -31.19
CA ILE A 393 -14.50 19.38 -32.31
C ILE A 393 -14.62 18.03 -33.01
N GLU A 394 -14.88 18.06 -34.32
CA GLU A 394 -15.05 16.83 -35.12
C GLU A 394 -13.79 15.95 -35.15
N LEU A 395 -12.60 16.55 -35.18
CA LEU A 395 -11.33 15.81 -35.17
C LEU A 395 -10.24 16.55 -34.37
N VAL A 396 -9.78 15.93 -33.30
CA VAL A 396 -8.67 16.35 -32.47
C VAL A 396 -7.37 15.74 -33.03
N THR A 397 -6.34 16.57 -33.14
CA THR A 397 -5.01 16.09 -33.53
C THR A 397 -4.29 15.53 -32.31
N GLU A 398 -3.37 14.59 -32.53
CA GLU A 398 -2.51 14.07 -31.46
C GLU A 398 -1.81 15.18 -30.67
N GLU A 399 -1.27 16.20 -31.35
CA GLU A 399 -0.59 17.34 -30.70
C GLU A 399 -1.50 18.04 -29.68
N LYS A 400 -2.76 18.27 -30.04
CA LYS A 400 -3.75 18.89 -29.15
C LYS A 400 -4.13 17.98 -28.00
N TYR A 401 -4.29 16.69 -28.26
CA TYR A 401 -4.55 15.70 -27.21
C TYR A 401 -3.39 15.64 -26.20
N LEU A 402 -2.13 15.60 -26.67
CA LEU A 402 -0.95 15.63 -25.81
C LEU A 402 -0.85 16.94 -25.01
N GLU A 403 -1.20 18.09 -25.60
CA GLU A 403 -1.27 19.37 -24.87
C GLU A 403 -2.35 19.33 -23.78
N MET A 404 -3.51 18.73 -24.07
CA MET A 404 -4.60 18.57 -23.12
C MET A 404 -4.17 17.70 -21.93
N ILE A 405 -3.66 16.48 -22.16
CA ILE A 405 -3.26 15.58 -21.08
C ILE A 405 -2.02 16.07 -20.31
N SER A 406 -1.14 16.84 -20.97
CA SER A 406 -0.05 17.57 -20.32
C SER A 406 -0.60 18.55 -19.28
N GLY A 407 -1.66 19.29 -19.63
CA GLY A 407 -2.34 20.22 -18.74
C GLY A 407 -3.14 19.52 -17.63
N LYS A 408 -4.10 18.65 -18.02
CA LYS A 408 -5.09 18.02 -17.14
C LYS A 408 -4.43 17.07 -16.14
N THR A 409 -3.47 16.26 -16.59
CA THR A 409 -2.89 15.17 -15.78
C THR A 409 -1.42 15.40 -15.46
N ALA A 410 -0.57 15.62 -16.46
CA ALA A 410 0.88 15.62 -16.26
C ALA A 410 1.37 16.82 -15.43
N ALA A 411 0.73 17.98 -15.54
CA ALA A 411 1.12 19.21 -14.84
C ALA A 411 1.24 19.03 -13.32
N MET A 412 0.40 18.18 -12.73
CA MET A 412 0.44 17.88 -11.31
C MET A 412 1.62 16.97 -10.94
N PHE A 413 1.92 15.94 -11.73
CA PHE A 413 3.13 15.11 -11.57
C PHE A 413 4.41 15.94 -11.72
N THR A 414 4.48 16.78 -12.77
CA THR A 414 5.55 17.77 -12.99
C THR A 414 5.74 18.67 -11.77
N THR A 415 4.64 19.09 -11.15
CA THR A 415 4.67 19.94 -9.96
C THR A 415 5.18 19.19 -8.74
N CYS A 416 4.70 17.98 -8.48
CA CYS A 416 5.18 17.13 -7.39
C CYS A 416 6.69 16.93 -7.47
N ALA A 417 7.19 16.52 -8.64
CA ALA A 417 8.60 16.27 -8.84
C ALA A 417 9.45 17.54 -8.73
N ARG A 418 9.00 18.64 -9.35
CA ARG A 418 9.72 19.92 -9.27
C ARG A 418 9.80 20.46 -7.84
N THR A 419 8.71 20.37 -7.09
CA THR A 419 8.63 20.93 -5.74
C THR A 419 9.35 20.05 -4.71
N GLY A 420 9.30 18.72 -4.85
CA GLY A 420 10.13 17.79 -4.08
C GLY A 420 11.63 18.07 -4.26
N ALA A 421 12.10 18.14 -5.51
CA ALA A 421 13.50 18.47 -5.80
C ALA A 421 13.90 19.88 -5.34
N LEU A 422 12.96 20.84 -5.38
CA LEU A 422 13.21 22.20 -4.88
C LEU A 422 13.44 22.21 -3.37
N LEU A 423 12.61 21.50 -2.61
CA LEU A 423 12.70 21.48 -1.15
C LEU A 423 13.87 20.62 -0.65
N SER A 424 14.35 19.67 -1.44
CA SER A 424 15.52 18.85 -1.07
C SER A 424 16.86 19.58 -1.14
N GLY A 425 16.88 20.83 -1.60
CA GLY A 425 18.09 21.62 -1.80
C GLY A 425 18.85 21.26 -3.08
N ALA A 426 18.24 20.51 -4.00
CA ALA A 426 18.88 20.11 -5.25
C ALA A 426 19.26 21.32 -6.13
N SER A 427 20.20 21.09 -7.04
CA SER A 427 20.61 22.12 -8.01
C SER A 427 19.47 22.46 -8.97
N LYS A 428 19.51 23.64 -9.58
CA LYS A 428 18.53 24.04 -10.60
C LYS A 428 18.44 23.01 -11.75
N GLU A 429 19.57 22.43 -12.14
CA GLU A 429 19.65 21.40 -13.17
C GLU A 429 18.88 20.13 -12.78
N ILE A 430 19.06 19.66 -11.54
CA ILE A 430 18.31 18.52 -11.01
C ILE A 430 16.82 18.85 -10.90
N ILE A 431 16.47 20.06 -10.44
CA ILE A 431 15.06 20.49 -10.34
C ILE A 431 14.38 20.49 -11.73
N ASP A 432 15.05 21.01 -12.75
CA ASP A 432 14.51 21.06 -14.10
C ASP A 432 14.45 19.64 -14.72
N ASN A 433 15.44 18.77 -14.46
CA ASN A 433 15.44 17.36 -14.85
C ASN A 433 14.29 16.57 -14.20
N MET A 434 14.03 16.79 -12.90
CA MET A 434 12.92 16.13 -12.20
C MET A 434 11.56 16.66 -12.62
N ALA A 435 11.46 17.93 -13.00
CA ALA A 435 10.24 18.44 -13.64
C ALA A 435 9.98 17.73 -14.97
N GLU A 436 11.01 17.49 -15.78
CA GLU A 436 10.90 16.71 -17.03
C GLU A 436 10.54 15.24 -16.77
N TRP A 437 11.13 14.61 -15.74
CA TRP A 437 10.73 13.27 -15.31
C TRP A 437 9.24 13.22 -14.95
N GLY A 438 8.76 14.16 -14.13
CA GLY A 438 7.36 14.22 -13.72
C GLY A 438 6.39 14.43 -14.89
N GLU A 439 6.79 15.22 -15.89
CA GLU A 439 5.99 15.43 -17.11
C GLU A 439 5.85 14.14 -17.91
N ASN A 440 6.97 13.46 -18.17
CA ASN A 440 6.98 12.20 -18.92
C ASN A 440 6.24 11.09 -18.16
N LEU A 441 6.41 11.01 -16.83
CA LEU A 441 5.67 10.08 -15.98
C LEU A 441 4.17 10.33 -16.07
N GLY A 442 3.73 11.58 -15.97
CA GLY A 442 2.31 11.95 -16.04
C GLY A 442 1.67 11.71 -17.41
N LEU A 443 2.39 11.97 -18.49
CA LEU A 443 1.94 11.65 -19.86
C LEU A 443 1.83 10.15 -20.08
N CYS A 444 2.81 9.37 -19.62
CA CYS A 444 2.75 7.92 -19.62
C CYS A 444 1.56 7.41 -18.80
N PHE A 445 1.35 7.97 -17.60
CA PHE A 445 0.25 7.60 -16.71
C PHE A 445 -1.11 7.72 -17.41
N GLN A 446 -1.38 8.85 -18.06
CA GLN A 446 -2.67 9.07 -18.74
C GLN A 446 -2.84 8.18 -19.96
N LEU A 447 -1.83 8.05 -20.83
CA LEU A 447 -1.90 7.17 -21.99
C LEU A 447 -2.15 5.71 -21.59
N MET A 448 -1.61 5.30 -20.44
CA MET A 448 -1.84 3.97 -19.87
C MET A 448 -3.24 3.83 -19.30
N ASP A 449 -3.81 4.87 -18.68
CA ASP A 449 -5.21 4.86 -18.24
C ASP A 449 -6.17 4.73 -19.43
N ASP A 450 -5.93 5.45 -20.54
CA ASP A 450 -6.72 5.33 -21.77
C ASP A 450 -6.62 3.91 -22.39
N LEU A 451 -5.44 3.28 -22.32
CA LEU A 451 -5.26 1.87 -22.74
C LEU A 451 -6.02 0.90 -21.84
N ILE A 452 -5.99 1.15 -20.53
CA ILE A 452 -6.70 0.34 -19.54
C ILE A 452 -8.21 0.43 -19.76
N ASP A 453 -8.76 1.63 -19.98
CA ASP A 453 -10.18 1.80 -20.32
C ASP A 453 -10.55 1.02 -21.59
N ALA A 454 -9.75 1.14 -22.64
CA ALA A 454 -10.03 0.48 -23.91
C ALA A 454 -9.90 -1.05 -23.85
N THR A 455 -9.02 -1.60 -23.01
CA THR A 455 -8.64 -3.03 -23.08
C THR A 455 -8.96 -3.87 -21.85
N GLY A 456 -9.29 -3.26 -20.71
CA GLY A 456 -9.47 -3.98 -19.45
C GLY A 456 -10.75 -4.81 -19.38
N ASP A 457 -10.76 -5.74 -18.43
CA ASP A 457 -11.99 -6.46 -18.07
C ASP A 457 -12.86 -5.57 -17.16
N SER A 458 -14.14 -5.51 -17.46
CA SER A 458 -15.14 -4.74 -16.71
C SER A 458 -15.22 -5.16 -15.23
N GLU A 459 -14.90 -6.41 -14.90
CA GLU A 459 -14.84 -6.88 -13.50
C GLU A 459 -13.65 -6.27 -12.73
N THR A 460 -12.49 -6.12 -13.38
CA THR A 460 -11.27 -5.56 -12.77
C THR A 460 -11.31 -4.03 -12.69
N LEU A 461 -12.01 -3.37 -13.63
CA LEU A 461 -12.03 -1.91 -13.78
C LEU A 461 -13.07 -1.19 -12.91
N GLY A 462 -14.11 -1.88 -12.46
CA GLY A 462 -15.24 -1.25 -11.75
C GLY A 462 -16.07 -0.28 -12.59
N LYS A 463 -15.75 -0.13 -13.89
CA LYS A 463 -16.51 0.56 -14.94
C LYS A 463 -16.53 -0.33 -16.21
N PRO A 464 -17.53 -0.18 -17.11
CA PRO A 464 -17.54 -0.91 -18.38
C PRO A 464 -16.28 -0.58 -19.19
N ALA A 465 -15.66 -1.60 -19.82
CA ALA A 465 -14.57 -1.36 -20.76
C ALA A 465 -15.05 -0.50 -21.95
N CYS A 466 -14.15 0.27 -22.54
CA CYS A 466 -14.43 1.22 -23.62
C CYS A 466 -15.43 2.32 -23.23
N SER A 467 -15.44 2.76 -21.96
CA SER A 467 -16.32 3.85 -21.54
C SER A 467 -16.01 5.15 -22.30
N ASP A 468 -14.73 5.43 -22.56
CA ASP A 468 -14.30 6.58 -23.35
C ASP A 468 -14.81 6.51 -24.80
N VAL A 469 -14.95 5.30 -25.36
CA VAL A 469 -15.52 5.12 -26.71
C VAL A 469 -17.01 5.47 -26.69
N ILE A 470 -17.77 4.97 -25.72
CA ILE A 470 -19.21 5.24 -25.60
C ILE A 470 -19.46 6.74 -25.44
N GLU A 471 -18.66 7.42 -24.61
CA GLU A 471 -18.71 8.86 -24.39
C GLU A 471 -18.23 9.68 -25.59
N GLY A 472 -17.52 9.06 -26.54
CA GLY A 472 -16.98 9.76 -27.72
C GLY A 472 -15.72 10.58 -27.41
N LYS A 473 -15.03 10.26 -26.32
CA LYS A 473 -13.79 10.91 -25.94
C LYS A 473 -12.71 10.63 -26.98
N GLN A 474 -12.08 11.70 -27.46
CA GLN A 474 -11.03 11.62 -28.46
C GLN A 474 -9.67 11.32 -27.81
N THR A 475 -9.57 10.14 -27.19
CA THR A 475 -8.31 9.58 -26.69
C THR A 475 -7.34 9.32 -27.84
N LEU A 476 -6.05 9.08 -27.55
CA LEU A 476 -5.08 8.80 -28.61
C LEU A 476 -5.46 7.58 -29.46
N ILE A 477 -6.09 6.57 -28.84
CA ILE A 477 -6.61 5.37 -29.52
C ILE A 477 -7.71 5.77 -30.51
N ALA A 478 -8.69 6.57 -30.08
CA ALA A 478 -9.78 7.04 -30.93
C ALA A 478 -9.27 7.96 -32.06
N ILE A 479 -8.36 8.90 -31.75
CA ILE A 479 -7.76 9.81 -32.74
C ILE A 479 -7.04 9.01 -33.84
N HIS A 480 -6.30 7.96 -33.49
CA HIS A 480 -5.65 7.11 -34.47
C HIS A 480 -6.66 6.26 -35.25
N ALA A 481 -7.67 5.69 -34.57
CA ALA A 481 -8.73 4.88 -35.18
C ALA A 481 -9.55 5.66 -36.23
N LEU A 482 -9.93 6.90 -35.93
CA LEU A 482 -10.67 7.78 -36.84
C LEU A 482 -9.92 8.11 -38.14
N GLN A 483 -8.61 7.83 -38.21
CA GLN A 483 -7.78 7.99 -39.41
C GLN A 483 -7.62 6.69 -40.23
N GLN A 484 -8.13 5.56 -39.74
CA GLN A 484 -8.05 4.26 -40.40
C GLN A 484 -9.23 4.04 -41.38
N ASP A 485 -9.20 2.93 -42.12
CA ASP A 485 -10.31 2.56 -43.01
C ASP A 485 -11.61 2.36 -42.19
N PRO A 486 -12.67 3.15 -42.41
CA PRO A 486 -13.92 3.02 -41.67
C PRO A 486 -14.58 1.63 -41.81
N ASN A 487 -14.28 0.91 -42.90
CA ASN A 487 -14.80 -0.45 -43.11
C ASN A 487 -14.14 -1.48 -42.19
N ALA A 488 -12.99 -1.17 -41.59
CA ALA A 488 -12.30 -2.01 -40.60
C ALA A 488 -12.74 -1.69 -39.15
N LEU A 489 -13.57 -0.65 -38.96
CA LEU A 489 -13.99 -0.09 -37.67
C LEU A 489 -15.51 0.03 -37.58
N VAL A 490 -16.25 -0.93 -38.14
CA VAL A 490 -17.72 -0.83 -38.27
C VAL A 490 -18.39 -0.78 -36.90
N ASN A 491 -17.93 -1.59 -35.95
CA ASN A 491 -18.48 -1.61 -34.61
C ASN A 491 -18.06 -0.36 -33.82
N PHE A 492 -16.78 0.05 -33.91
CA PHE A 492 -16.29 1.28 -33.29
C PHE A 492 -17.12 2.50 -33.74
N ASN A 493 -17.28 2.69 -35.05
CA ASN A 493 -18.04 3.81 -35.61
C ASN A 493 -19.52 3.80 -35.24
N SER A 494 -20.08 2.63 -34.88
CA SER A 494 -21.48 2.51 -34.44
C SER A 494 -21.71 2.89 -32.98
N VAL A 495 -20.65 2.85 -32.15
CA VAL A 495 -20.72 3.08 -30.70
C VAL A 495 -20.04 4.39 -30.28
N PHE A 496 -19.05 4.86 -31.05
CA PHE A 496 -18.28 6.05 -30.71
C PHE A 496 -19.17 7.29 -30.53
N GLY A 497 -19.21 7.83 -29.31
CA GLY A 497 -20.05 8.99 -28.96
C GLY A 497 -21.56 8.70 -28.94
N SER A 498 -21.96 7.44 -28.83
CA SER A 498 -23.37 7.05 -28.76
C SER A 498 -24.05 7.43 -27.44
N GLY A 499 -23.28 7.49 -26.34
CA GLY A 499 -23.81 7.64 -24.98
C GLY A 499 -24.68 6.47 -24.52
N ASP A 500 -24.61 5.31 -25.18
CA ASP A 500 -25.41 4.14 -24.84
C ASP A 500 -24.68 3.23 -23.84
N ASP A 501 -24.88 3.50 -22.55
CA ASP A 501 -24.35 2.69 -21.44
C ASP A 501 -24.94 1.27 -21.37
N THR A 502 -25.90 0.93 -22.23
CA THR A 502 -26.47 -0.42 -22.36
C THR A 502 -25.78 -1.28 -23.41
N THR A 503 -24.70 -0.76 -24.03
CA THR A 503 -23.91 -1.46 -25.04
C THR A 503 -23.44 -2.83 -24.53
N SER A 504 -23.76 -3.89 -25.28
CA SER A 504 -23.46 -5.27 -24.87
C SER A 504 -21.96 -5.55 -24.84
N ARG A 505 -21.50 -6.34 -23.85
CA ARG A 505 -20.08 -6.78 -23.74
C ARG A 505 -19.54 -7.41 -25.03
N GLU A 506 -20.34 -8.23 -25.72
CA GLU A 506 -19.95 -8.84 -27.00
C GLU A 506 -19.63 -7.81 -28.10
N LEU A 507 -20.30 -6.66 -28.09
CA LEU A 507 -20.04 -5.58 -29.04
C LEU A 507 -18.76 -4.82 -28.65
N LEU A 508 -18.56 -4.56 -27.36
CA LEU A 508 -17.34 -3.93 -26.84
C LEU A 508 -16.10 -4.78 -27.16
N ASP A 509 -16.16 -6.10 -26.97
CA ASP A 509 -15.04 -7.00 -27.31
C ASP A 509 -14.72 -6.95 -28.82
N LYS A 510 -15.72 -6.81 -29.70
CA LYS A 510 -15.49 -6.61 -31.14
C LYS A 510 -14.80 -5.28 -31.43
N ILE A 511 -15.17 -4.21 -30.73
CA ILE A 511 -14.52 -2.89 -30.86
C ILE A 511 -13.04 -3.01 -30.48
N VAL A 512 -12.72 -3.69 -29.37
CA VAL A 512 -11.31 -3.93 -28.98
C VAL A 512 -10.54 -4.69 -30.05
N ILE A 513 -11.15 -5.72 -30.66
CA ILE A 513 -10.55 -6.47 -31.78
C ILE A 513 -10.31 -5.57 -32.99
N GLU A 514 -11.27 -4.71 -33.35
CA GLU A 514 -11.14 -3.74 -34.45
C GLU A 514 -10.01 -2.73 -34.20
N LEU A 515 -9.96 -2.15 -33.00
CA LEU A 515 -8.92 -1.21 -32.57
C LEU A 515 -7.53 -1.86 -32.52
N THR A 516 -7.47 -3.16 -32.18
CA THR A 516 -6.23 -3.95 -32.21
C THR A 516 -5.78 -4.20 -33.65
N ASN A 517 -6.67 -4.70 -34.52
CA ASN A 517 -6.35 -5.06 -35.90
C ASN A 517 -5.97 -3.87 -36.77
N THR A 518 -6.49 -2.68 -36.46
CA THR A 518 -6.12 -1.42 -37.11
C THR A 518 -4.85 -0.80 -36.55
N GLY A 519 -4.25 -1.39 -35.50
CA GLY A 519 -3.03 -0.92 -34.87
C GLY A 519 -3.20 0.28 -33.94
N SER A 520 -4.44 0.69 -33.64
CA SER A 520 -4.72 1.89 -32.82
C SER A 520 -4.33 1.70 -31.35
N ILE A 521 -4.53 0.51 -30.79
CA ILE A 521 -4.05 0.16 -29.45
C ILE A 521 -2.51 0.12 -29.41
N ASP A 522 -1.88 -0.52 -30.39
CA ASP A 522 -0.42 -0.61 -30.46
C ASP A 522 0.24 0.77 -30.65
N TYR A 523 -0.42 1.66 -31.40
CA TYR A 523 0.02 3.04 -31.57
C TYR A 523 0.05 3.81 -30.24
N ALA A 524 -1.05 3.78 -29.49
CA ALA A 524 -1.13 4.43 -28.18
C ALA A 524 -0.14 3.81 -27.18
N ARG A 525 0.00 2.48 -27.16
CA ARG A 525 1.01 1.78 -26.34
C ARG A 525 2.43 2.19 -26.69
N GLY A 526 2.75 2.26 -27.98
CA GLY A 526 4.05 2.74 -28.46
C GLY A 526 4.35 4.14 -27.95
N ARG A 527 3.36 5.04 -28.00
CA ARG A 527 3.53 6.41 -27.50
C ARG A 527 3.71 6.48 -25.99
N ALA A 528 2.96 5.67 -25.22
CA ALA A 528 3.16 5.56 -23.77
C ALA A 528 4.59 5.09 -23.44
N MET A 529 5.12 4.12 -24.21
CA MET A 529 6.48 3.59 -24.00
C MET A 529 7.57 4.61 -24.34
N GLU A 530 7.32 5.51 -25.29
CA GLU A 530 8.24 6.63 -25.55
C GLU A 530 8.38 7.55 -24.35
N PHE A 531 7.26 7.90 -23.69
CA PHE A 531 7.29 8.73 -22.48
C PHE A 531 7.88 7.98 -21.28
N HIS A 532 7.55 6.69 -21.10
CA HIS A 532 8.19 5.83 -20.09
C HIS A 532 9.72 5.81 -20.23
N LYS A 533 10.23 5.61 -21.46
CA LYS A 533 11.66 5.63 -21.74
C LYS A 533 12.30 7.00 -21.45
N LYS A 534 11.62 8.09 -21.80
CA LYS A 534 12.10 9.45 -21.48
C LYS A 534 12.16 9.68 -19.97
N ALA A 535 11.15 9.22 -19.22
CA ALA A 535 11.17 9.29 -17.77
C ALA A 535 12.38 8.55 -17.18
N HIS A 536 12.66 7.31 -17.59
CA HIS A 536 13.88 6.62 -17.15
C HIS A 536 15.17 7.35 -17.52
N SER A 537 15.23 7.95 -18.71
CA SER A 537 16.39 8.73 -19.15
C SER A 537 16.65 9.95 -18.25
N CYS A 538 15.61 10.56 -17.68
CA CYS A 538 15.77 11.61 -16.66
C CYS A 538 16.35 11.06 -15.36
N LEU A 539 15.95 9.85 -14.94
CA LEU A 539 16.46 9.20 -13.72
C LEU A 539 17.93 8.78 -13.86
N ASP A 540 18.39 8.49 -15.07
CA ASP A 540 19.81 8.18 -15.37
C ASP A 540 20.76 9.35 -15.10
N ASN A 541 20.24 10.58 -14.97
CA ASN A 541 21.02 11.77 -14.65
C ASN A 541 21.25 11.96 -13.14
N LEU A 542 20.68 11.09 -12.30
CA LEU A 542 20.84 11.10 -10.84
C LEU A 542 21.86 10.04 -10.37
N PRO A 543 22.53 10.25 -9.23
CA PRO A 543 23.39 9.21 -8.66
C PRO A 543 22.56 8.02 -8.18
N ASN A 544 23.06 6.80 -8.41
CA ASN A 544 22.42 5.58 -7.94
C ASN A 544 22.26 5.59 -6.41
N SER A 545 21.05 5.29 -5.95
CA SER A 545 20.66 5.21 -4.55
C SER A 545 19.41 4.34 -4.40
N PRO A 546 19.14 3.77 -3.21
CA PRO A 546 17.90 3.04 -2.96
C PRO A 546 16.64 3.89 -3.26
N SER A 547 16.68 5.18 -2.91
CA SER A 547 15.60 6.13 -3.17
C SER A 547 15.37 6.36 -4.66
N LEU A 548 16.44 6.38 -5.48
CA LEU A 548 16.31 6.43 -6.94
C LEU A 548 15.68 5.15 -7.50
N ASP A 549 16.02 3.98 -6.95
CA ASP A 549 15.45 2.70 -7.38
C ASP A 549 13.94 2.65 -7.11
N ILE A 550 13.46 3.28 -6.04
CA ILE A 550 12.02 3.46 -5.77
C ILE A 550 11.36 4.28 -6.90
N LEU A 551 11.97 5.38 -7.35
CA LEU A 551 11.44 6.16 -8.47
C LEU A 551 11.44 5.39 -9.80
N ARG A 552 12.43 4.52 -10.03
CA ARG A 552 12.45 3.61 -11.19
C ARG A 552 11.31 2.61 -11.12
N LYS A 553 11.14 1.94 -9.97
CA LYS A 553 10.01 1.02 -9.72
C LYS A 553 8.67 1.72 -9.88
N LEU A 554 8.52 2.96 -9.41
CA LEU A 554 7.32 3.78 -9.60
C LEU A 554 7.05 4.08 -11.09
N THR A 555 8.10 4.34 -11.86
CA THR A 555 8.02 4.58 -13.30
C THR A 555 7.59 3.31 -14.04
N ASP A 556 8.09 2.15 -13.64
CA ASP A 556 7.74 0.84 -14.21
C ASP A 556 6.36 0.34 -13.78
N TRP A 557 5.94 0.67 -12.57
CA TRP A 557 4.65 0.27 -12.03
C TRP A 557 3.47 0.71 -12.90
N GLN A 558 3.63 1.81 -13.66
CA GLN A 558 2.61 2.25 -14.62
C GLN A 558 2.26 1.17 -15.64
N LEU A 559 3.24 0.36 -16.05
CA LEU A 559 3.13 -0.72 -17.04
C LEU A 559 2.44 -1.96 -16.48
N LEU A 560 2.68 -2.25 -15.20
CA LEU A 560 2.12 -3.41 -14.51
C LEU A 560 0.60 -3.29 -14.29
N ARG A 561 0.01 -2.13 -14.55
CA ARG A 561 -1.44 -1.90 -14.44
C ARG A 561 -2.24 -2.50 -15.60
N ILE A 562 -1.58 -2.91 -16.68
CA ILE A 562 -2.20 -3.57 -17.86
C ILE A 562 -2.05 -5.11 -17.81
N SER A 563 -1.07 -5.61 -17.05
CA SER A 563 -0.67 -7.03 -17.04
C SER A 563 -1.46 -7.92 -16.08
#